data_AF-A0A520H3G3-F1
#
_entry.id   AF-A0A520H3G3-F1
#
_cell.length_a   1.000
_cell.length_b   1.000
_cell.length_c   1.000
_cell.angle_alpha   90.00
_cell.angle_beta   90.00
_cell.angle_gamma   90.00
#
_symmetry.space_group_name_H-M   'P 1'
#
loop_
_entity.id
_entity.type
_entity.pdbx_description
1 polymer ?
#
loop_
_entity_poly.entity_id
_entity_poly.type
_entity_poly.pdbx_seq_one_letter_code
_entity_poly.pdbx_strand_id
1 'polypeptide(L)'
;MADDVALRADRLQRLWSELAVRHVALGSSCGCGAGGVSLQLVDFELDIVDYLEDAGSRSGIAEVEAFFRARPTAQAPGLPLRGLLEDLARDAFDPAASRWLLGRLEKTLNSFAELHGGQRRDG
;
A
#
# COMPACT_ATOMS: atom_id res chain seq x y z
N MET A 1 19.02 -0.33 11.42
CA MET A 1 18.19 -1.36 10.75
C MET A 1 16.73 -0.92 10.75
N ALA A 2 16.21 -0.43 11.88
CA ALA A 2 14.93 0.29 11.96
C ALA A 2 14.91 1.60 11.15
N ASP A 3 16.03 2.35 11.11
CA ASP A 3 16.13 3.59 10.32
C ASP A 3 15.89 3.37 8.81
N ASP A 4 16.31 2.21 8.30
CA ASP A 4 16.14 1.82 6.89
C ASP A 4 14.66 1.49 6.57
N VAL A 5 13.94 0.93 7.55
CA VAL A 5 12.50 0.64 7.48
C VAL A 5 11.71 1.94 7.48
N ALA A 6 11.99 2.84 8.42
CA ALA A 6 11.33 4.13 8.52
C ALA A 6 11.53 5.00 7.27
N LEU A 7 12.77 5.07 6.74
CA LEU A 7 13.07 5.81 5.51
C LEU A 7 12.35 5.23 4.28
N ARG A 8 12.24 3.90 4.19
CA ARG A 8 11.47 3.24 3.12
C ARG A 8 9.98 3.48 3.26
N ALA A 9 9.44 3.38 4.47
CA ALA A 9 8.03 3.65 4.76
C ALA A 9 7.66 5.09 4.39
N ASP A 10 8.45 6.09 4.81
CA ASP A 10 8.23 7.50 4.45
C ASP A 10 8.25 7.72 2.93
N ARG A 11 9.22 7.10 2.22
CA ARG A 11 9.28 7.16 0.75
C ARG A 11 8.03 6.59 0.10
N LEU A 12 7.57 5.42 0.52
CA LEU A 12 6.37 4.78 -0.02
C LEU A 12 5.12 5.58 0.33
N GLN A 13 5.05 6.16 1.52
CA GLN A 13 3.95 7.02 1.95
C GLN A 13 3.87 8.29 1.09
N ARG A 14 5.00 8.91 0.75
CA ARG A 14 5.04 10.04 -0.18
C ARG A 14 4.58 9.63 -1.58
N LEU A 15 5.08 8.51 -2.10
CA LEU A 15 4.68 8.00 -3.42
C LEU A 15 3.18 7.69 -3.46
N TRP A 16 2.65 7.04 -2.42
CA TRP A 16 1.22 6.79 -2.27
C TRP A 16 0.41 8.09 -2.19
N SER A 17 0.88 9.07 -1.42
CA SER A 17 0.21 10.37 -1.30
C SER A 17 0.15 11.11 -2.65
N GLU A 18 1.23 11.09 -3.42
CA GLU A 18 1.27 11.67 -4.77
C GLU A 18 0.30 10.96 -5.74
N LEU A 19 0.26 9.63 -5.70
CA LEU A 19 -0.66 8.82 -6.51
C LEU A 19 -2.12 9.06 -6.10
N ALA A 20 -2.41 9.08 -4.81
CA ALA A 20 -3.73 9.35 -4.25
C ALA A 20 -4.22 10.75 -4.63
N VAL A 21 -3.38 11.78 -4.51
CA VAL A 21 -3.70 13.15 -4.93
C VAL A 21 -3.97 13.21 -6.43
N ARG A 22 -3.15 12.54 -7.26
CA ARG A 22 -3.40 12.46 -8.71
C ARG A 22 -4.69 11.71 -9.02
N HIS A 23 -5.01 10.64 -8.32
CA HIS A 23 -6.23 9.87 -8.51
C HIS A 23 -7.48 10.67 -8.12
N VAL A 24 -7.43 11.43 -7.02
CA VAL A 24 -8.50 12.36 -6.61
C VAL A 24 -8.63 13.52 -7.59
N ALA A 25 -7.52 14.11 -8.05
CA ALA A 25 -7.53 15.19 -9.03
C ALA A 25 -7.99 14.74 -10.42
N LEU A 26 -7.72 13.48 -10.78
CA LEU A 26 -8.21 12.83 -12.01
C LEU A 26 -9.58 12.16 -11.79
N GLY A 27 -10.17 12.17 -10.59
CA GLY A 27 -11.43 11.50 -10.28
C GLY A 27 -12.63 12.00 -11.09
N SER A 28 -12.47 13.09 -11.85
CA SER A 28 -13.45 13.57 -12.84
C SER A 28 -13.11 13.23 -14.30
N SER A 29 -11.94 12.66 -14.60
CA SER A 29 -11.45 12.40 -15.96
C SER A 29 -10.63 11.11 -16.15
N CYS A 30 -10.32 10.35 -15.11
CA CYS A 30 -9.63 9.05 -15.21
C CYS A 30 -10.66 7.99 -15.56
N GLY A 31 -10.58 7.45 -16.78
CA GLY A 31 -11.44 6.37 -17.29
C GLY A 31 -11.30 5.01 -16.57
N CYS A 32 -10.74 4.98 -15.35
CA CYS A 32 -10.71 3.78 -14.51
C CYS A 32 -12.11 3.34 -14.05
N GLY A 33 -13.14 4.17 -14.25
CA GLY A 33 -14.54 3.79 -14.14
C GLY A 33 -15.05 3.04 -15.37
N ALA A 34 -14.55 1.82 -15.62
CA ALA A 34 -15.25 0.89 -16.51
C ALA A 34 -16.49 0.36 -15.76
N GLY A 35 -17.59 1.13 -15.76
CA GLY A 35 -18.91 0.65 -15.28
C GLY A 35 -19.60 1.46 -14.18
N GLY A 36 -19.43 2.78 -14.11
CA GLY A 36 -20.27 3.64 -13.25
C GLY A 36 -20.01 3.55 -11.73
N VAL A 37 -19.03 2.75 -11.30
CA VAL A 37 -18.53 2.74 -9.92
C VAL A 37 -17.42 3.79 -9.80
N SER A 38 -17.69 4.88 -9.11
CA SER A 38 -16.65 5.84 -8.71
C SER A 38 -15.84 5.22 -7.56
N LEU A 39 -14.87 4.37 -7.89
CA LEU A 39 -13.96 3.78 -6.91
C LEU A 39 -13.32 4.92 -6.10
N GLN A 40 -13.64 4.95 -4.81
CA GLN A 40 -13.06 5.93 -3.89
C GLN A 40 -11.66 5.49 -3.52
N LEU A 41 -10.80 6.44 -3.15
CA LEU A 41 -9.45 6.14 -2.65
C LEU A 41 -9.45 5.07 -1.54
N VAL A 42 -10.45 5.13 -0.66
CA VAL A 42 -10.62 4.14 0.43
C VAL A 42 -10.87 2.72 -0.07
N ASP A 43 -11.62 2.55 -1.16
CA ASP A 43 -11.93 1.23 -1.73
C ASP A 43 -10.66 0.59 -2.29
N PHE A 44 -9.84 1.40 -2.97
CA PHE A 44 -8.56 0.98 -3.49
C PHE A 44 -7.54 0.65 -2.38
N GLU A 45 -7.50 1.44 -1.31
CA GLU A 45 -6.67 1.11 -0.16
C GLU A 45 -7.08 -0.21 0.49
N LEU A 46 -8.39 -0.48 0.59
CA LEU A 46 -8.91 -1.75 1.08
C LEU A 46 -8.47 -2.91 0.16
N ASP A 47 -8.51 -2.73 -1.16
CA ASP A 47 -8.08 -3.75 -2.13
C ASP A 47 -6.59 -4.11 -1.97
N ILE A 48 -5.72 -3.10 -1.82
CA ILE A 48 -4.28 -3.34 -1.55
C ILE A 48 -4.10 -4.07 -0.22
N VAL A 49 -4.84 -3.67 0.79
CA VAL A 49 -4.71 -4.18 2.15
C VAL A 49 -5.22 -5.62 2.26
N ASP A 50 -6.35 -5.92 1.62
CA ASP A 50 -6.89 -7.28 1.47
C ASP A 50 -5.90 -8.18 0.73
N TYR A 51 -5.34 -7.69 -0.37
CA TYR A 51 -4.28 -8.38 -1.10
C TYR A 51 -3.04 -8.68 -0.23
N LEU A 52 -2.61 -7.72 0.60
CA LEU A 52 -1.49 -7.92 1.51
C LEU A 52 -1.82 -8.97 2.59
N GLU A 53 -3.05 -8.98 3.07
CA GLU A 53 -3.51 -9.95 4.07
C GLU A 53 -3.55 -11.37 3.50
N ASP A 54 -4.11 -11.58 2.30
CA ASP A 54 -4.09 -12.90 1.64
C ASP A 54 -2.66 -13.34 1.32
N ALA A 55 -1.84 -12.44 0.77
CA ALA A 55 -0.45 -12.74 0.46
C ALA A 55 0.39 -13.01 1.72
N GLY A 56 0.12 -12.29 2.80
CA GLY A 56 0.81 -12.43 4.09
C GLY A 56 0.45 -13.73 4.78
N SER A 57 -0.83 -14.09 4.76
CA SER A 57 -1.36 -15.36 5.27
C SER A 57 -0.81 -16.58 4.52
N ARG A 58 -0.37 -16.40 3.27
CA ARG A 58 0.25 -17.45 2.44
C ARG A 58 1.76 -17.28 2.27
N SER A 59 2.37 -16.36 3.02
CA SER A 59 3.79 -16.03 2.87
C SER A 59 4.70 -17.16 3.37
N GLY A 60 4.22 -18.03 4.26
CA GLY A 60 5.01 -19.05 4.93
C GLY A 60 5.99 -18.48 5.97
N ILE A 61 5.86 -17.21 6.33
CA ILE A 61 6.67 -16.52 7.33
C ILE A 61 5.81 -16.37 8.58
N ALA A 62 6.19 -17.06 9.66
CA ALA A 62 5.40 -17.13 10.88
C ALA A 62 5.12 -15.75 11.50
N GLU A 63 6.10 -14.84 11.45
CA GLU A 63 5.99 -13.47 11.97
C GLU A 63 4.98 -12.64 11.16
N VAL A 64 4.94 -12.82 9.83
CA VAL A 64 3.99 -12.12 8.95
C VAL A 64 2.59 -12.68 9.12
N GLU A 65 2.45 -14.01 9.18
CA GLU A 65 1.16 -14.66 9.43
C GLU A 65 0.59 -14.30 10.81
N ALA A 66 1.45 -14.27 11.85
CA ALA A 66 1.06 -13.85 13.18
C ALA A 66 0.64 -12.37 13.21
N PHE A 67 1.33 -11.51 12.45
CA PHE A 67 0.97 -10.10 12.31
C PHE A 67 -0.44 -9.91 11.74
N PHE A 68 -0.75 -10.52 10.59
CA PHE A 68 -2.09 -10.41 9.98
C PHE A 68 -3.17 -11.11 10.81
N ARG A 69 -2.83 -12.19 11.51
CA ARG A 69 -3.74 -12.86 12.44
C ARG A 69 -4.08 -11.99 13.65
N ALA A 70 -3.10 -11.25 14.18
CA ALA A 70 -3.30 -10.37 15.32
C ALA A 70 -4.00 -9.06 14.92
N ARG A 71 -3.86 -8.62 13.67
CA ARG A 71 -4.42 -7.39 13.14
C ARG A 71 -5.13 -7.65 11.80
N PRO A 72 -6.41 -8.07 11.82
CA PRO A 72 -7.20 -8.16 10.61
C PRO A 72 -7.37 -6.76 10.03
N THR A 73 -6.87 -6.58 8.83
CA THR A 73 -6.69 -5.29 8.18
C THR A 73 -8.01 -4.82 7.54
N ALA A 74 -8.90 -5.75 7.23
CA ALA A 74 -10.27 -5.52 6.74
C ALA A 74 -11.20 -4.78 7.73
N GLN A 75 -10.82 -4.66 9.01
CA GLN A 75 -11.64 -3.98 10.03
C GLN A 75 -11.14 -2.57 10.39
N ALA A 76 -10.10 -2.06 9.73
CA ALA A 76 -9.58 -0.74 10.02
C ALA A 76 -10.51 0.37 9.48
N PRO A 77 -11.04 1.26 10.33
CA PRO A 77 -11.88 2.36 9.86
C PRO A 77 -11.03 3.45 9.17
N GLY A 78 -11.39 3.83 7.94
CA GLY A 78 -10.79 4.97 7.24
C GLY A 78 -9.81 4.59 6.15
N LEU A 79 -8.58 5.11 6.22
CA LEU A 79 -7.50 4.92 5.23
C LEU A 79 -6.51 3.83 5.71
N PRO A 80 -6.80 2.53 5.48
CA PRO A 80 -6.07 1.43 6.11
C PRO A 80 -4.61 1.34 5.65
N LEU A 81 -4.35 1.63 4.37
CA LEU A 81 -3.00 1.60 3.82
C LEU A 81 -2.14 2.74 4.37
N ARG A 82 -2.72 3.94 4.47
CA ARG A 82 -2.03 5.09 5.04
C ARG A 82 -1.65 4.86 6.50
N GLY A 83 -2.59 4.36 7.29
CA GLY A 83 -2.33 4.01 8.69
C GLY A 83 -1.24 2.95 8.83
N LEU A 84 -1.24 1.93 7.97
CA LEU A 84 -0.21 0.90 7.95
C LEU A 84 1.19 1.46 7.66
N LEU A 85 1.32 2.39 6.71
CA LEU A 85 2.58 3.06 6.38
C LEU A 85 3.06 3.97 7.51
N GLU A 86 2.15 4.68 8.18
CA GLU A 86 2.47 5.51 9.34
C GLU A 86 2.95 4.68 10.54
N ASP A 87 2.31 3.53 10.81
CA ASP A 87 2.77 2.59 11.83
C ASP A 87 4.15 1.98 11.47
N LEU A 88 4.37 1.62 10.20
CA LEU A 88 5.67 1.15 9.70
C LEU A 88 6.76 2.20 9.89
N ALA A 89 6.46 3.47 9.63
CA ALA A 89 7.39 4.57 9.83
C ALA A 89 7.73 4.82 11.31
N ARG A 90 6.84 4.42 12.22
CA ARG A 90 7.04 4.49 13.68
C ARG A 90 7.77 3.28 14.26
N ASP A 91 8.20 2.32 13.41
CA ASP A 91 8.81 1.06 13.84
C ASP A 91 7.91 0.30 14.83
N ALA A 92 6.58 0.37 14.64
CA ALA A 92 5.61 -0.22 15.57
C ALA A 92 5.44 -1.75 15.40
N PHE A 93 6.16 -2.36 14.44
CA PHE A 93 5.95 -3.74 14.01
C PHE A 93 7.23 -4.56 14.08
N ASP A 94 7.07 -5.88 14.08
CA ASP A 94 8.20 -6.81 14.02
C ASP A 94 9.07 -6.51 12.76
N PRO A 95 10.40 -6.54 12.87
CA PRO A 95 11.28 -6.24 11.75
C PRO A 95 11.12 -7.20 10.57
N ALA A 96 10.75 -8.48 10.79
CA ALA A 96 10.50 -9.43 9.71
C ALA A 96 9.21 -9.07 8.96
N ALA A 97 8.15 -8.76 9.70
CA ALA A 97 6.88 -8.30 9.12
C ALA A 97 7.05 -6.98 8.38
N SER A 98 7.76 -6.01 8.96
CA SER A 98 8.05 -4.71 8.37
C SER A 98 8.80 -4.83 7.04
N ARG A 99 9.83 -5.67 7.00
CA ARG A 99 10.61 -5.90 5.78
C ARG A 99 9.78 -6.55 4.68
N TRP A 100 8.92 -7.50 5.04
CA TRP A 100 8.02 -8.17 4.08
C TRP A 100 6.98 -7.19 3.52
N LEU A 101 6.32 -6.43 4.41
CA LEU A 101 5.32 -5.42 4.05
C LEU A 101 5.92 -4.36 3.12
N LEU A 102 7.08 -3.79 3.49
CA LEU A 102 7.76 -2.79 2.66
C LEU A 102 8.12 -3.34 1.28
N GLY A 103 8.68 -4.55 1.20
CA GLY A 103 9.02 -5.15 -0.08
C GLY A 103 7.80 -5.38 -0.98
N ARG A 104 6.65 -5.75 -0.39
CA ARG A 104 5.42 -5.98 -1.15
C ARG A 104 4.77 -4.67 -1.57
N LEU A 105 4.66 -3.71 -0.66
CA LEU A 105 4.14 -2.38 -0.92
C LEU A 105 4.96 -1.64 -1.97
N GLU A 106 6.29 -1.72 -1.90
CA GLU A 106 7.17 -1.13 -2.91
C GLU A 106 6.88 -1.70 -4.30
N LYS A 107 6.73 -3.01 -4.42
CA LYS A 107 6.41 -3.65 -5.71
C LYS A 107 5.03 -3.24 -6.23
N THR A 108 4.00 -3.32 -5.39
CA THR A 108 2.62 -2.97 -5.76
C THR A 108 2.52 -1.50 -6.18
N LEU A 109 3.07 -0.60 -5.37
CA LEU A 109 3.01 0.84 -5.62
C LEU A 109 3.86 1.26 -6.83
N ASN A 110 5.05 0.67 -7.05
CA ASN A 110 5.82 0.92 -8.27
C ASN A 110 5.09 0.43 -9.51
N SER A 111 4.57 -0.81 -9.51
CA SER A 111 3.78 -1.30 -10.65
C SER A 111 2.58 -0.43 -10.94
N PHE A 112 1.89 0.07 -9.90
CA PHE A 112 0.79 1.00 -10.08
C PHE A 112 1.26 2.36 -10.65
N ALA A 113 2.36 2.90 -10.13
CA ALA A 113 2.96 4.12 -10.66
C ALA A 113 3.40 3.97 -12.13
N GLU A 114 3.85 2.79 -12.56
CA GLU A 114 4.17 2.51 -13.97
C GLU A 114 2.92 2.43 -14.85
N LEU A 115 1.82 1.86 -14.33
CA LEU A 115 0.54 1.78 -15.05
C LEU A 115 -0.14 3.14 -15.22
N HIS A 116 0.01 4.05 -14.25
CA HIS A 116 -0.61 5.39 -14.26
C HIS A 116 0.33 6.53 -14.68
N GLY A 117 1.64 6.34 -14.54
CA GLY A 117 2.70 7.22 -15.02
C GLY A 117 3.23 6.67 -16.33
N GLY A 118 2.46 6.84 -17.41
CA GLY A 118 2.81 6.35 -18.74
C GLY A 118 4.28 6.62 -19.08
N GLN A 119 5.00 5.56 -19.46
CA GLN A 119 6.35 5.54 -20.03
C GLN A 119 7.32 6.58 -19.47
N ARG A 120 8.25 6.12 -18.62
CA ARG A 120 9.64 6.60 -18.78
C ARG A 120 10.31 5.80 -19.91
N ARG A 121 9.96 6.11 -21.15
CA ARG A 121 10.87 5.96 -22.30
C ARG A 121 11.31 7.34 -22.72
N ASP A 122 12.48 7.75 -22.23
CA ASP A 122 13.40 8.67 -22.90
C ASP A 122 14.74 8.56 -22.13
N GLY A 123 15.86 8.17 -22.73
CA GLY A 123 16.17 8.03 -24.16
C GLY A 123 17.28 7.02 -24.45
#